data_AF-A0AB34R4I0-F1
#
_entry.id   AF-A0AB34R4I0-F1
#
_cell.length_a   1.000
_cell.length_b   1.000
_cell.length_c   1.000
_cell.angle_alpha   90.00
_cell.angle_beta   90.00
_cell.angle_gamma   90.00
#
_symmetry.space_group_name_H-M   'P 1'
#
loop_
_entity.id
_entity.type
_entity.pdbx_description
1 polymer ?
#
loop_
_entity_poly.entity_id
_entity_poly.type
_entity_poly.pdbx_seq_one_letter_code
_entity_poly.pdbx_strand_id
1 'polypeptide(L)' 'MKNEELKKIKQWLPRGYARRIFTETGISFMTIYATMNGKSNNKRVLDAAIAIAKEEKVKAEKAKKEVSTL' A
#
# COMPACT_ATOMS: atom_id res chain seq x y z
N MET A 1 -14.19 4.11 -0.62
CA MET A 1 -13.20 4.17 0.47
C MET A 1 -13.07 5.62 0.92
N LYS A 2 -13.11 5.90 2.23
CA LYS A 2 -12.96 7.26 2.76
C LYS A 2 -11.49 7.68 2.76
N ASN A 3 -11.20 8.98 2.69
CA ASN A 3 -9.83 9.50 2.72
C ASN A 3 -9.05 9.09 3.99
N GLU A 4 -9.74 8.89 5.11
CA GLU A 4 -9.13 8.40 6.36
C GLU A 4 -8.61 6.96 6.24
N GLU A 5 -9.34 6.10 5.53
CA GLU A 5 -8.94 4.70 5.30
C GLU A 5 -7.72 4.64 4.38
N LEU A 6 -7.68 5.50 3.36
CA LEU A 6 -6.51 5.65 2.49
C LEU A 6 -5.27 6.13 3.26
N LYS A 7 -5.44 7.04 4.23
CA LYS A 7 -4.33 7.47 5.11
C LYS A 7 -3.77 6.31 5.93
N LYS A 8 -4.64 5.44 6.48
CA LYS A 8 -4.21 4.23 7.21
C LYS A 8 -3.40 3.28 6.34
N ILE A 9 -3.83 3.06 5.09
CA ILE A 9 -3.08 2.21 4.14
C ILE A 9 -1.73 2.85 3.79
N LYS A 10 -1.72 4.16 3.49
CA LYS A 10 -0.51 4.89 3.12
C LYS A 10 0.60 4.84 4.17
N GLN A 11 0.26 4.74 5.46
CA GLN A 11 1.25 4.61 6.54
C GLN A 11 2.12 3.35 6.41
N TRP A 12 1.57 2.28 5.83
CA TRP A 12 2.25 0.99 5.69
C TRP A 12 2.81 0.76 4.29
N LEU A 13 2.58 1.68 3.35
CA LEU A 13 3.07 1.53 1.99
C LEU A 13 4.57 1.87 1.92
N PRO A 14 5.38 1.03 1.27
CA PRO A 14 6.80 1.27 1.12
C PRO A 14 7.06 2.42 0.14
N ARG A 15 8.26 3.03 0.23
CA ARG A 15 8.73 3.93 -0.83
C ARG A 15 8.71 3.18 -2.17
N GLY A 16 8.16 3.83 -3.20
CA GLY A 16 8.02 3.21 -4.51
C GLY A 16 6.84 2.24 -4.66
N TYR A 17 5.88 2.21 -3.73
CA TYR A 17 4.68 1.36 -3.82
C TYR A 17 3.98 1.43 -5.18
N ALA A 18 3.97 2.59 -5.83
CA ALA A 18 3.30 2.78 -7.11
C ALA A 18 3.92 1.90 -8.22
N ARG A 19 5.23 1.62 -8.16
CA ARG A 19 5.91 0.72 -9.10
C ARG A 19 5.51 -0.73 -8.88
N ARG A 20 5.35 -1.15 -7.62
CA ARG A 20 4.82 -2.48 -7.28
C ARG A 20 3.38 -2.63 -7.79
N ILE A 21 2.51 -1.67 -7.48
CA ILE A 21 1.12 -1.70 -7.95
C ILE A 21 1.06 -1.73 -9.48
N PHE A 22 1.88 -0.92 -10.18
CA PHE A 22 1.96 -0.96 -11.64
C PHE A 22 2.36 -2.36 -12.14
N THR A 23 3.37 -2.97 -11.53
CA THR A 23 3.85 -4.30 -11.92
C THR A 23 2.80 -5.39 -11.69
N GLU A 24 2.02 -5.29 -10.61
CA GLU A 24 0.99 -6.27 -10.26
C GLU A 24 -0.31 -6.09 -11.06
N THR A 25 -0.68 -4.85 -11.39
CA THR A 25 -2.02 -4.53 -11.94
C THR A 25 -2.00 -4.06 -13.38
N GLY A 26 -0.85 -3.62 -13.91
CA GLY A 26 -0.72 -2.95 -15.21
C GLY A 26 -1.33 -1.54 -15.26
N ILE A 27 -1.80 -1.01 -14.12
CA ILE A 27 -2.52 0.27 -14.08
C ILE A 27 -1.54 1.44 -14.10
N SER A 28 -1.82 2.45 -14.91
CA SER A 28 -0.95 3.62 -15.06
C SER A 28 -0.65 4.30 -13.72
N PHE A 29 0.56 4.86 -13.59
CA PHE A 29 0.95 5.65 -12.42
C PHE A 29 -0.04 6.79 -12.12
N MET A 30 -0.55 7.46 -13.16
CA MET A 30 -1.54 8.52 -13.00
C MET A 30 -2.80 8.01 -12.28
N THR A 31 -3.35 6.88 -12.71
CA THR A 31 -4.54 6.27 -12.09
C THR A 31 -4.23 5.74 -10.68
N ILE A 32 -3.03 5.21 -10.45
CA ILE A 32 -2.58 4.78 -9.13
C ILE A 32 -2.58 5.97 -8.16
N TYR A 33 -1.92 7.07 -8.53
CA TYR A 33 -1.85 8.26 -7.68
C TYR A 33 -3.22 8.93 -7.50
N ALA A 34 -4.04 9.00 -8.55
CA ALA A 34 -5.41 9.49 -8.44
C ALA A 34 -6.21 8.67 -7.42
N THR A 35 -6.09 7.34 -7.45
CA THR A 35 -6.80 6.44 -6.54
C THR A 35 -6.28 6.57 -5.10
N MET A 36 -4.96 6.57 -4.92
CA MET A 36 -4.35 6.71 -3.60
C MET A 36 -4.62 8.09 -2.98
N ASN A 37 -4.89 9.11 -3.80
CA ASN A 37 -5.27 10.45 -3.34
C ASN A 37 -6.79 10.65 -3.22
N GLY A 38 -7.60 9.59 -3.36
CA GLY A 38 -9.05 9.65 -3.22
C GLY A 38 -9.77 10.35 -4.38
N LYS A 39 -9.06 10.64 -5.48
CA LYS A 39 -9.61 11.29 -6.68
C LYS A 39 -10.27 10.29 -7.64
N SER A 40 -10.01 9.00 -7.49
CA SER A 40 -10.66 7.92 -8.23
C SER A 40 -10.86 6.69 -7.36
N ASN A 41 -11.80 5.83 -7.74
CA ASN A 41 -12.08 4.59 -7.03
C ASN A 41 -11.73 3.39 -7.90
N ASN A 42 -10.42 3.11 -8.07
CA ASN A 42 -9.97 1.94 -8.81
C ASN A 42 -9.74 0.76 -7.84
N LYS A 43 -10.67 -0.21 -7.87
CA LYS A 43 -10.65 -1.37 -6.98
C LYS A 43 -9.35 -2.16 -7.04
N ARG A 44 -8.80 -2.42 -8.24
CA ARG A 44 -7.56 -3.20 -8.41
C ARG A 44 -6.36 -2.49 -7.78
N VAL A 45 -6.29 -1.16 -7.89
CA VAL A 45 -5.25 -0.36 -7.20
C VAL A 45 -5.41 -0.45 -5.69
N LEU A 46 -6.63 -0.33 -5.18
CA LEU A 46 -6.90 -0.41 -3.74
C LEU A 46 -6.55 -1.80 -3.18
N ASP A 47 -6.96 -2.85 -3.86
CA ASP A 47 -6.69 -4.24 -3.47
C ASP A 47 -5.17 -4.50 -3.42
N ALA A 48 -4.43 -4.07 -4.45
CA ALA A 48 -2.97 -4.16 -4.49
C ALA A 48 -2.30 -3.34 -3.37
N ALA A 49 -2.75 -2.11 -3.15
CA ALA A 49 -2.24 -1.27 -2.07
C ALA A 49 -2.47 -1.89 -0.68
N ILE A 50 -3.63 -2.51 -0.46
CA ILE A 50 -3.95 -3.22 0.79
C ILE A 50 -3.07 -4.45 0.95
N ALA A 51 -2.86 -5.23 -0.11
CA ALA A 51 -1.98 -6.40 -0.07
C ALA A 51 -0.55 -6.01 0.33
N ILE A 52 0.02 -5.00 -0.33
CA ILE A 52 1.36 -4.47 -0.02
C ILE A 52 1.42 -3.96 1.43
N ALA A 53 0.42 -3.19 1.87
CA ALA A 53 0.38 -2.66 3.24
C ALA A 53 0.34 -3.78 4.30
N LYS A 54 -0.39 -4.88 4.03
CA LYS A 54 -0.42 -6.05 4.91
C LYS A 54 0.92 -6.77 4.96
N GLU A 55 1.58 -6.96 3.83
CA GLU A 55 2.92 -7.55 3.77
C GLU A 55 3.93 -6.77 4.61
N GLU A 56 3.99 -5.45 4.42
CA GLU A 56 4.93 -4.58 5.13
C GLU A 56 4.63 -4.54 6.63
N LYS A 57 3.36 -4.55 7.03
CA LYS A 57 2.97 -4.66 8.43
C LYS A 57 3.50 -5.95 9.07
N VAL A 58 3.33 -7.10 8.39
CA VAL A 58 3.82 -8.39 8.88
C VAL A 58 5.34 -8.41 8.99
N LYS A 59 6.06 -7.83 8.01
CA LYS A 59 7.52 -7.70 8.08
C LYS A 59 7.96 -6.84 9.26
N ALA A 60 7.31 -5.71 9.49
CA ALA A 60 7.63 -4.82 10.60
C ALA A 60 7.37 -5.49 11.97
N GLU A 61 6.30 -6.27 12.09
CA GLU A 61 6.01 -7.04 13.31
C GLU A 61 7.05 -8.15 13.55
N LYS A 62 7.49 -8.85 12.48
CA LYS A 62 8.57 -9.84 12.59
C LYS A 62 9.90 -9.21 13.00
N ALA A 63 10.29 -8.12 12.33
CA ALA A 63 11.52 -7.40 12.66
C ALA A 63 11.53 -6.88 14.11
N LYS A 64 10.39 -6.39 14.61
CA LYS A 64 10.27 -5.99 16.03
C LYS A 64 10.45 -7.15 17.00
N LYS A 65 9.91 -8.33 16.67
CA LYS A 65 10.09 -9.53 17.50
C LYS A 65 11.55 -9.98 17.51
N GLU A 66 12.19 -10.03 16.34
CA GLU A 66 13.60 -10.40 16.20
C GLU A 66 14.52 -9.45 16.96
N VAL A 67 14.28 -8.13 16.88
CA VAL A 67 15.03 -7.12 17.64
C VAL A 67 14.78 -7.23 19.15
N SER A 68 13.57 -7.60 19.57
CA SER A 68 13.27 -7.81 21.00
C SER A 68 13.93 -9.07 21.57
N THR A 69 14.39 -9.99 20.72
CA THR A 69 15.09 -11.23 21.10
C THR A 69 16.61 -11.16 20.91
N LEU A 70 17.14 -10.01 20.45
CA LEU A 70 18.56 -9.66 20.47
C LEU A 70 18.97 -9.10 21.84
#